data_AF-A0A6N7CVC0-F1
#
_entry.id   AF-A0A6N7CVC0-F1
#
_cell.length_a   1.000
_cell.length_b   1.000
_cell.length_c   1.000
_cell.angle_alpha   90.00
_cell.angle_beta   90.00
_cell.angle_gamma   90.00
#
_symmetry.space_group_name_H-M   'P 1'
#
loop_
_entity.id
_entity.type
_entity.pdbx_description
1 polymer ?
#
loop_
_entity_poly.entity_id
_entity_poly.type
_entity_poly.pdbx_seq_one_letter_code
_entity_poly.pdbx_strand_id
1 'polypeptide(L)'
;MFKFFRRRSATASDQTPPQQPGVGQSAESASPADLARVRLFASDFAVSGPFVEPDSDEHDLWQAGKLVPWYISHLLDSGRHSGPTVDIACHAEEPAVDLWEAGQLYPTWDQTVALARLLDVRVRDLTHPDARPHHHTNRPQRRLRDMAILSFEPSAVHAATECRTIV
;
A
#
# COMPACT_ATOMS: atom_id res chain seq x y z
N MET A 1 -14.65 -55.70 -14.23
CA MET A 1 -15.89 -56.42 -14.57
C MET A 1 -17.00 -55.39 -14.72
N PHE A 2 -17.43 -55.10 -15.95
CA PHE A 2 -18.47 -54.11 -16.25
C PHE A 2 -19.86 -54.68 -15.97
N LYS A 3 -20.73 -53.90 -15.31
CA LYS A 3 -22.18 -53.95 -15.55
C LYS A 3 -22.76 -52.54 -15.63
N PHE A 4 -23.49 -52.34 -16.72
CA PHE A 4 -24.24 -51.16 -17.13
C PHE A 4 -25.54 -51.02 -16.33
N PHE A 5 -26.01 -49.78 -16.11
CA PHE A 5 -27.42 -49.44 -16.29
C PHE A 5 -27.58 -48.02 -16.84
N ARG A 6 -28.40 -47.92 -17.89
CA ARG A 6 -28.77 -46.71 -18.63
C ARG A 6 -30.30 -46.60 -18.58
N ARG A 7 -30.84 -45.44 -18.15
CA ARG A 7 -32.20 -44.93 -18.46
C ARG A 7 -32.20 -43.42 -18.13
N ARG A 8 -32.04 -42.55 -19.15
CA ARG A 8 -33.08 -41.78 -19.89
C ARG A 8 -33.82 -40.71 -19.06
N SER A 9 -33.33 -39.48 -19.22
CA SER A 9 -34.02 -38.23 -19.58
C SER A 9 -35.14 -37.68 -18.69
N ALA A 10 -34.85 -36.52 -18.09
CA ALA A 10 -35.80 -35.44 -17.88
C ALA A 10 -35.16 -34.12 -18.36
N THR A 11 -35.97 -33.35 -19.08
CA THR A 11 -35.69 -32.09 -19.78
C THR A 11 -35.63 -30.87 -18.87
N ALA A 12 -34.88 -29.87 -19.34
CA ALA A 12 -35.04 -28.43 -19.11
C ALA A 12 -34.82 -27.88 -17.69
N SER A 13 -33.73 -27.14 -17.51
CA SER A 13 -33.84 -25.71 -17.24
C SER A 13 -32.55 -24.98 -17.63
N ASP A 14 -32.78 -24.00 -18.47
CA ASP A 14 -31.90 -22.95 -18.93
C ASP A 14 -31.47 -22.09 -17.74
N GLN A 15 -30.21 -22.17 -17.32
CA GLN A 15 -29.60 -21.22 -16.39
C GLN A 15 -28.15 -20.97 -16.80
N THR A 16 -28.01 -20.09 -17.79
CA THR A 16 -26.84 -19.24 -17.96
C THR A 16 -26.49 -18.62 -16.60
N PRO A 17 -25.32 -18.90 -16.00
CA PRO A 17 -24.88 -18.15 -14.83
C PRO A 17 -24.71 -16.69 -15.24
N PRO A 18 -25.15 -15.71 -14.44
CA PRO A 18 -24.81 -14.32 -14.71
C PRO A 18 -23.28 -14.23 -14.69
N GLN A 19 -22.70 -13.95 -15.86
CA GLN A 19 -21.33 -13.51 -15.98
C GLN A 19 -21.16 -12.30 -15.05
N GLN A 20 -20.49 -12.53 -13.92
CA GLN A 20 -19.92 -11.45 -13.14
C GLN A 20 -19.04 -10.62 -14.08
N PRO A 21 -19.17 -9.28 -14.13
CA PRO A 21 -18.17 -8.47 -14.80
C PRO A 21 -16.91 -8.49 -13.94
N GLY A 22 -16.08 -9.50 -14.16
CA GLY A 22 -14.67 -9.49 -13.82
C GLY A 22 -13.90 -8.92 -15.00
N VAL A 23 -13.72 -7.60 -15.04
CA VAL A 23 -12.66 -6.91 -15.78
C VAL A 23 -12.40 -5.61 -15.01
N GLY A 24 -11.13 -5.32 -14.75
CA GLY A 24 -10.68 -4.26 -13.85
C GLY A 24 -11.39 -2.93 -14.08
N GLN A 25 -11.89 -2.36 -12.98
CA GLN A 25 -12.21 -0.95 -12.95
C GLN A 25 -10.89 -0.19 -13.07
N SER A 26 -10.56 0.13 -14.33
CA SER A 26 -9.53 1.09 -14.71
C SER A 26 -9.85 2.45 -14.09
N ALA A 27 -8.86 3.34 -14.07
CA ALA A 27 -8.86 4.69 -13.49
C ALA A 27 -10.06 5.63 -13.83
N GLU A 28 -11.05 5.18 -14.59
CA GLU A 28 -12.28 5.88 -14.96
C GLU A 28 -13.38 5.85 -13.87
N SER A 29 -13.26 5.03 -12.82
CA SER A 29 -14.25 4.95 -11.74
C SER A 29 -13.93 5.78 -10.49
N ALA A 30 -12.79 6.49 -10.47
CA ALA A 30 -12.42 7.33 -9.34
C ALA A 30 -13.34 8.55 -9.24
N SER A 31 -13.85 8.84 -8.04
CA SER A 31 -14.69 10.02 -7.84
C SER A 31 -13.89 11.30 -8.13
N PRO A 32 -14.54 12.41 -8.54
CA PRO A 32 -13.84 13.68 -8.72
C PRO A 32 -13.09 14.15 -7.47
N ALA A 33 -13.58 13.80 -6.28
CA ALA A 33 -12.94 14.11 -5.00
C ALA A 33 -11.65 13.29 -4.81
N ASP A 34 -11.64 12.01 -5.18
CA ASP A 34 -10.44 11.17 -5.11
C ASP A 34 -9.38 11.64 -6.09
N LEU A 35 -9.78 11.99 -7.32
CA LEU A 35 -8.86 12.57 -8.31
C LEU A 35 -8.28 13.92 -7.85
N ALA A 36 -9.10 14.78 -7.25
CA ALA A 36 -8.63 16.04 -6.67
C ALA A 36 -7.64 15.79 -5.53
N ARG A 37 -7.90 14.79 -4.69
CA ARG A 37 -7.01 14.41 -3.59
C ARG A 37 -5.68 13.86 -4.09
N VAL A 38 -5.68 12.99 -5.10
CA VAL A 38 -4.44 12.49 -5.74
C VAL A 38 -3.64 13.65 -6.32
N ARG A 39 -4.30 14.60 -7.01
CA ARG A 39 -3.63 15.79 -7.58
C ARG A 39 -2.98 16.65 -6.51
N LEU A 40 -3.65 16.85 -5.37
CA LEU A 40 -3.11 17.59 -4.22
C LEU A 40 -1.85 16.90 -3.68
N PHE A 41 -1.92 15.59 -3.41
CA PHE A 41 -0.76 14.85 -2.91
C PHE A 41 0.41 14.87 -3.90
N ALA A 42 0.12 14.83 -5.20
CA ALA A 42 1.13 14.91 -6.24
C ALA A 42 1.74 16.32 -6.38
N SER A 43 0.94 17.39 -6.18
CA SER A 43 1.46 18.76 -6.24
C SER A 43 2.34 19.12 -5.05
N ASP A 44 2.02 18.55 -3.89
CA ASP A 44 2.70 18.85 -2.62
C ASP A 44 3.91 17.93 -2.39
N PHE A 45 4.05 16.88 -3.20
CA PHE A 45 5.18 15.97 -3.13
C PHE A 45 6.48 16.69 -3.53
N ALA A 46 7.38 16.84 -2.56
CA ALA A 46 8.69 17.41 -2.75
C ALA A 46 9.72 16.71 -1.85
N VAL A 47 10.91 16.45 -2.40
CA VAL A 47 12.07 15.99 -1.62
C VAL A 47 12.81 17.22 -1.12
N SER A 48 12.89 17.38 0.20
CA SER A 48 13.45 18.58 0.82
C SER A 48 14.98 18.59 0.89
N GLY A 49 15.63 17.43 0.74
CA GLY A 49 17.09 17.29 0.74
C GLY A 49 17.55 15.86 0.97
N PRO A 50 18.87 15.64 1.14
CA PRO A 50 19.41 14.32 1.42
C PRO A 50 18.99 13.82 2.81
N PHE A 51 19.31 12.55 3.10
CA PHE A 51 19.07 11.98 4.42
C PHE A 51 19.80 12.77 5.51
N VAL A 52 19.07 13.04 6.60
CA VAL A 52 19.59 13.51 7.88
C VAL A 52 18.95 12.70 8.99
N GLU A 53 19.62 12.61 10.14
CA GLU A 53 19.05 11.92 11.29
C GLU A 53 17.70 12.57 11.68
N PRO A 54 16.61 11.79 11.78
CA PRO A 54 15.28 12.34 12.02
C PRO A 54 15.14 12.93 13.42
N ASP A 55 14.36 14.01 13.50
CA ASP A 55 14.02 14.67 14.76
C ASP A 55 12.72 14.12 15.37
N SER A 56 12.32 14.66 16.52
CA SER A 56 11.08 14.29 17.21
C SER A 56 9.84 14.54 16.35
N ASP A 57 9.84 15.62 15.56
CA ASP A 57 8.69 16.00 14.75
C ASP A 57 8.47 14.98 13.61
N GLU A 58 9.56 14.45 13.03
CA GLU A 58 9.50 13.37 12.05
C GLU A 58 8.99 12.06 12.65
N HIS A 59 9.36 11.76 13.90
CA HIS A 59 8.78 10.64 14.64
C HIS A 59 7.29 10.83 14.91
N ASP A 60 6.86 12.03 15.31
CA ASP A 60 5.45 12.34 15.57
C ASP A 60 4.59 12.20 14.30
N LEU A 61 5.11 12.62 13.14
CA LEU A 61 4.46 12.39 11.84
C LEU A 61 4.31 10.90 11.55
N TRP A 62 5.37 10.10 11.75
CA TRP A 62 5.29 8.65 11.59
C TRP A 62 4.27 8.04 12.55
N GLN A 63 4.30 8.41 13.82
CA GLN A 63 3.40 7.89 14.84
C GLN A 63 1.93 8.24 14.55
N ALA A 64 1.68 9.42 13.97
CA ALA A 64 0.35 9.84 13.55
C ALA A 64 -0.15 9.18 12.24
N GLY A 65 0.60 8.23 11.67
CA GLY A 65 0.21 7.52 10.46
C GLY A 65 0.31 8.37 9.19
N LYS A 66 1.24 9.33 9.14
CA LYS A 66 1.35 10.31 8.04
C LYS A 66 2.12 9.82 6.83
N LEU A 67 2.75 8.65 6.89
CA LEU A 67 3.42 8.08 5.72
C LEU A 67 2.42 7.85 4.58
N VAL A 68 2.88 8.07 3.35
CA VAL A 68 2.09 7.91 2.13
C VAL A 68 2.66 6.76 1.29
N PRO A 69 1.95 5.63 1.12
CA PRO A 69 2.43 4.51 0.30
C PRO A 69 2.82 4.91 -1.12
N TRP A 70 2.07 5.83 -1.74
CA TRP A 70 2.40 6.34 -3.06
C TRP A 70 3.77 7.06 -3.11
N TYR A 71 4.16 7.82 -2.07
CA TYR A 71 5.48 8.46 -2.00
C TYR A 71 6.59 7.41 -1.91
N ILE A 72 6.38 6.37 -1.10
CA ILE A 72 7.31 5.24 -0.97
C ILE A 72 7.53 4.58 -2.34
N SER A 73 6.44 4.19 -3.02
CA SER A 73 6.54 3.58 -4.35
C SER A 73 7.20 4.48 -5.38
N HIS A 74 6.86 5.78 -5.36
CA HIS A 74 7.40 6.73 -6.31
C HIS A 74 8.91 6.92 -6.14
N LEU A 75 9.40 7.02 -4.89
CA LEU A 75 10.81 7.18 -4.60
C LEU A 75 11.62 5.90 -4.87
N LEU A 76 11.08 4.73 -4.53
CA LEU A 76 11.71 3.44 -4.86
C LEU A 76 11.87 3.28 -6.37
N ASP A 77 10.82 3.54 -7.14
CA ASP A 77 10.86 3.49 -8.61
C ASP A 77 11.87 4.49 -9.19
N SER A 78 11.86 5.73 -8.69
CA SER A 78 12.74 6.80 -9.18
C SER A 78 14.21 6.53 -8.88
N GLY A 79 14.51 5.97 -7.71
CA GLY A 79 15.86 5.49 -7.35
C GLY A 79 16.22 4.13 -7.96
N ARG A 80 15.30 3.52 -8.72
CA ARG A 80 15.45 2.15 -9.29
C ARG A 80 15.77 1.09 -8.23
N HIS A 81 15.26 1.30 -7.02
CA HIS A 81 15.36 0.35 -5.91
C HIS A 81 14.29 -0.73 -6.12
N SER A 82 14.73 -1.96 -6.38
CA SER A 82 13.81 -3.08 -6.63
C SER A 82 14.40 -4.40 -6.18
N GLY A 83 13.53 -5.33 -5.79
CA GLY A 83 13.90 -6.68 -5.38
C GLY A 83 14.55 -6.75 -3.99
N PRO A 84 15.21 -7.88 -3.67
CA PRO A 84 15.64 -8.22 -2.31
C PRO A 84 16.57 -7.21 -1.62
N THR A 85 17.23 -6.35 -2.41
CA THR A 85 18.11 -5.31 -1.85
C THR A 85 17.36 -4.31 -0.99
N VAL A 86 16.09 -4.00 -1.33
CA VAL A 86 15.26 -3.08 -0.54
C VAL A 86 14.90 -3.71 0.80
N ASP A 87 14.49 -4.97 0.78
CA ASP A 87 14.15 -5.73 1.99
C ASP A 87 15.35 -5.82 2.93
N ILE A 88 16.53 -6.16 2.41
CA ILE A 88 17.77 -6.23 3.20
C ILE A 88 18.12 -4.87 3.81
N ALA A 89 18.08 -3.80 3.01
CA ALA A 89 18.43 -2.46 3.46
C ALA A 89 17.48 -1.93 4.53
N CYS A 90 16.20 -2.30 4.46
CA CYS A 90 15.18 -1.88 5.39
C CYS A 90 14.94 -2.87 6.54
N HIS A 91 15.69 -3.97 6.62
CA HIS A 91 15.43 -5.07 7.56
C HIS A 91 13.97 -5.55 7.51
N ALA A 92 13.43 -5.67 6.31
CA ALA A 92 12.08 -6.13 6.03
C ALA A 92 12.12 -7.61 5.63
N GLU A 93 11.14 -8.38 6.09
CA GLU A 93 10.93 -9.75 5.63
C GLU A 93 9.93 -9.73 4.47
N GLU A 94 10.23 -10.40 3.35
CA GLU A 94 9.27 -10.50 2.24
C GLU A 94 7.93 -11.11 2.74
N PRO A 95 6.76 -10.52 2.42
CA PRO A 95 6.51 -9.47 1.42
C PRO A 95 6.30 -8.06 2.02
N ALA A 96 7.01 -7.70 3.10
CA ALA A 96 6.71 -6.48 3.86
C ALA A 96 6.75 -5.19 3.01
N VAL A 97 7.77 -5.00 2.16
CA VAL A 97 7.87 -3.80 1.31
C VAL A 97 6.70 -3.72 0.34
N ASP A 98 6.31 -4.82 -0.31
CA ASP A 98 5.13 -4.87 -1.19
C ASP A 98 3.86 -4.44 -0.43
N LEU A 99 3.74 -4.86 0.84
CA LEU A 99 2.62 -4.50 1.71
C LEU A 99 2.69 -3.05 2.20
N TRP A 100 3.88 -2.44 2.31
CA TRP A 100 4.04 -1.02 2.59
C TRP A 100 3.52 -0.18 1.42
N GLU A 101 3.94 -0.52 0.20
CA GLU A 101 3.49 0.12 -1.04
C GLU A 101 1.98 -0.06 -1.27
N ALA A 102 1.41 -1.20 -0.86
CA ALA A 102 -0.03 -1.43 -0.85
C ALA A 102 -0.76 -0.76 0.33
N GLY A 103 -0.03 -0.16 1.28
CA GLY A 103 -0.52 0.46 2.51
C GLY A 103 -1.24 -0.50 3.48
N GLN A 104 -0.94 -1.79 3.42
CA GLN A 104 -1.53 -2.83 4.27
C GLN A 104 -0.67 -3.16 5.50
N LEU A 105 0.63 -2.90 5.42
CA LEU A 105 1.57 -3.05 6.53
C LEU A 105 2.24 -1.71 6.77
N TYR A 106 2.29 -1.24 8.01
CA TYR A 106 3.00 -0.01 8.35
C TYR A 106 4.44 -0.35 8.75
N PRO A 107 5.46 0.28 8.16
CA PRO A 107 6.84 0.05 8.58
C PRO A 107 7.03 0.50 10.03
N THR A 108 7.87 -0.22 10.79
CA THR A 108 8.28 0.26 12.12
C THR A 108 9.08 1.56 11.99
N TRP A 109 9.31 2.26 13.11
CA TRP A 109 10.14 3.47 13.09
C TRP A 109 11.52 3.19 12.50
N ASP A 110 12.22 2.16 13.00
CA ASP A 110 13.57 1.82 12.54
C ASP A 110 13.60 1.45 11.05
N GLN A 111 12.58 0.74 10.55
CA GLN A 111 12.42 0.44 9.13
C GLN A 111 12.15 1.69 8.28
N THR A 112 11.39 2.65 8.82
CA THR A 112 11.11 3.94 8.17
C THR A 112 12.40 4.77 8.03
N VAL A 113 13.22 4.83 9.08
CA VAL A 113 14.52 5.51 9.04
C VAL A 113 15.47 4.82 8.07
N ALA A 114 15.51 3.48 8.06
CA ALA A 114 16.31 2.71 7.12
C ALA A 114 15.88 2.95 5.66
N LEU A 115 14.58 3.01 5.39
CA LEU A 115 14.03 3.34 4.07
C LEU A 115 14.42 4.76 3.64
N ALA A 116 14.26 5.76 4.50
CA ALA A 116 14.66 7.14 4.21
C ALA A 116 16.16 7.25 3.89
N ARG A 117 16.99 6.51 4.64
CA ARG A 117 18.44 6.44 4.40
C ARG A 117 18.79 5.75 3.08
N LEU A 118 18.09 4.66 2.72
CA LEU A 118 18.27 3.98 1.44
C LEU A 118 17.95 4.91 0.26
N LEU A 119 16.87 5.68 0.39
CA LEU A 119 16.37 6.60 -0.63
C LEU A 119 17.13 7.93 -0.69
N ASP A 120 18.02 8.19 0.28
CA ASP A 120 18.69 9.47 0.51
C ASP A 120 17.71 10.66 0.56
N VAL A 121 16.66 10.51 1.37
CA VAL A 121 15.64 11.55 1.64
C VAL A 121 15.40 11.69 3.13
N ARG A 122 14.66 12.74 3.54
CA ARG A 122 14.21 12.89 4.92
C ARG A 122 12.98 12.02 5.20
N VAL A 123 12.76 11.64 6.45
CA VAL A 123 11.55 10.88 6.84
C VAL A 123 10.29 11.70 6.55
N ARG A 124 10.32 13.02 6.78
CA ARG A 124 9.20 13.94 6.44
C ARG A 124 8.81 13.90 4.96
N ASP A 125 9.75 13.62 4.05
CA ASP A 125 9.48 13.56 2.61
C ASP A 125 8.64 12.32 2.23
N LEU A 126 8.57 11.32 3.13
CA LEU A 126 7.67 10.16 3.00
C LEU A 126 6.27 10.43 3.56
N THR A 127 6.03 11.62 4.12
CA THR A 127 4.78 11.98 4.82
C THR A 127 4.00 13.07 4.11
N HIS A 128 2.69 13.15 4.39
CA HIS A 128 1.87 14.29 3.98
C HIS A 128 0.98 14.77 5.14
N PRO A 129 0.85 16.09 5.40
CA PRO A 129 0.07 16.60 6.52
C PRO A 129 -1.41 16.17 6.49
N ASP A 130 -2.00 16.06 5.30
CA ASP A 130 -3.37 15.60 5.11
C ASP A 130 -3.54 14.08 4.97
N ALA A 131 -2.43 13.32 5.03
CA ALA A 131 -2.54 11.87 5.14
C ALA A 131 -3.26 11.53 6.45
N ARG A 132 -4.23 10.63 6.36
CA ARG A 132 -4.95 10.09 7.52
C ARG A 132 -5.14 8.60 7.27
N PRO A 133 -4.83 7.73 8.25
CA PRO A 133 -5.12 6.32 8.13
C PRO A 133 -6.57 6.11 7.76
N HIS A 134 -6.81 5.30 6.73
CA HIS A 134 -8.15 5.10 6.18
C HIS A 134 -8.26 3.70 5.59
N HIS A 135 -9.37 3.04 5.93
CA HIS A 135 -9.71 1.74 5.38
C HIS A 135 -10.30 1.91 3.98
N HIS A 136 -9.72 1.23 3.00
CA HIS A 136 -10.24 1.22 1.62
C HIS A 136 -10.80 -0.16 1.31
N THR A 137 -12.10 -0.25 1.03
CA THR A 137 -12.80 -1.53 0.75
C THR A 137 -12.22 -2.28 -0.45
N ASN A 138 -11.66 -1.57 -1.42
CA ASN A 138 -11.04 -2.13 -2.62
C ASN A 138 -9.51 -2.01 -2.62
N ARG A 139 -8.87 -2.03 -1.44
CA ARG A 139 -7.40 -1.98 -1.35
C ARG A 139 -6.79 -3.20 -2.05
N PRO A 140 -5.82 -3.00 -2.96
CA PRO A 140 -5.19 -4.13 -3.64
C PRO A 140 -4.27 -4.89 -2.70
N GLN A 141 -4.12 -6.21 -2.92
CA GLN A 141 -3.25 -7.07 -2.10
C GLN A 141 -1.76 -6.79 -2.30
N ARG A 142 -1.39 -6.20 -3.44
CA ARG A 142 -0.03 -5.77 -3.77
C ARG A 142 -0.10 -4.43 -4.48
N ARG A 143 1.03 -3.74 -4.59
CA ARG A 143 1.13 -2.52 -5.39
C ARG A 143 0.60 -2.74 -6.81
N LEU A 144 -0.22 -1.78 -7.28
CA LEU A 144 -0.58 -1.62 -8.68
C LEU A 144 0.06 -0.33 -9.19
N ARG A 145 0.89 -0.42 -10.25
CA ARG A 145 1.73 0.71 -10.72
C ARG A 145 0.93 1.99 -11.02
N ASP A 146 -0.28 1.85 -11.53
CA ASP A 146 -1.13 2.98 -11.94
C ASP A 146 -2.11 3.44 -10.85
N MET A 147 -1.96 2.94 -9.62
CA MET A 147 -2.85 3.25 -8.50
C MET A 147 -2.10 4.04 -7.41
N ALA A 148 -2.62 5.22 -7.06
CA ALA A 148 -2.09 6.03 -5.97
C ALA A 148 -2.78 5.64 -4.65
N ILE A 149 -2.04 4.98 -3.76
CA ILE A 149 -2.50 4.65 -2.41
C ILE A 149 -1.98 5.73 -1.46
N LEU A 150 -2.89 6.56 -0.96
CA LEU A 150 -2.53 7.79 -0.23
C LEU A 150 -2.47 7.64 1.29
N SER A 151 -2.81 6.46 1.81
CA SER A 151 -2.84 6.21 3.25
C SER A 151 -2.72 4.72 3.59
N PHE A 152 -2.23 4.43 4.79
CA PHE A 152 -2.21 3.08 5.34
C PHE A 152 -3.55 2.68 5.99
N GLU A 153 -3.73 1.37 6.17
CA GLU A 153 -4.80 0.81 6.99
C GLU A 153 -4.65 1.26 8.47
N PRO A 154 -5.74 1.72 9.13
CA PRO A 154 -5.68 2.15 10.52
C PRO A 154 -5.14 1.08 11.47
N SER A 155 -5.53 -0.18 11.26
CA SER A 155 -5.05 -1.31 12.08
C SER A 155 -3.56 -1.55 11.94
N ALA A 156 -3.00 -1.34 10.74
CA ALA A 156 -1.58 -1.50 10.48
C ALA A 156 -0.75 -0.42 11.18
N VAL A 157 -1.22 0.83 11.13
CA VAL A 157 -0.58 1.95 11.86
C VAL A 157 -0.59 1.65 13.36
N HIS A 158 -1.75 1.33 13.91
CA HIS A 158 -1.91 1.01 15.34
C HIS A 158 -1.00 -0.14 15.79
N ALA A 159 -0.93 -1.22 15.01
CA ALA A 159 -0.07 -2.37 15.32
C ALA A 159 1.42 -2.00 15.39
N ALA A 160 1.89 -1.06 14.57
CA ALA A 160 3.29 -0.64 14.55
C ALA A 160 3.61 0.42 15.63
N THR A 161 2.66 1.29 15.97
CA THR A 161 2.89 2.43 16.86
C THR A 161 2.59 2.13 18.33
N GLU A 162 1.75 1.14 18.63
CA GLU A 162 1.36 0.82 20.02
C GLU A 162 2.10 -0.38 20.61
N CYS A 163 2.87 -1.12 19.82
CA CYS A 163 3.59 -2.33 20.28
C CYS A 163 4.82 -2.05 21.18
N ARG A 164 4.86 -0.90 21.87
CA ARG A 164 5.93 -0.54 22.84
C ARG A 164 5.40 -0.18 24.23
N THR A 165 4.39 -0.90 24.71
CA THR A 165 4.15 -0.99 26.16
C THR A 165 4.54 -2.38 26.64
N ILE A 166 5.83 -2.61 26.87
CA ILE A 166 6.28 -3.66 27.79
C ILE A 166 6.77 -2.92 29.04
N VAL A 167 5.99 -3.10 30.11
CA VAL A 167 6.27 -2.62 31.48
C VAL A 167 7.44 -3.40 32.07
#